data_AF-A0A9P9ADL5-F1
#
_entry.id   AF-A0A9P9ADL5-F1
#
_cell.length_a   1.000
_cell.length_b   1.000
_cell.length_c   1.000
_cell.angle_alpha   90.00
_cell.angle_beta   90.00
_cell.angle_gamma   90.00
#
_symmetry.space_group_name_H-M   'P 1'
#
loop_
_entity.id
_entity.type
_entity.pdbx_description
1 polymer ?
#
loop_
_entity_poly.entity_id
_entity_poly.type
_entity_poly.pdbx_seq_one_letter_code
_entity_poly.pdbx_strand_id
1 'polypeptide(L)'
;MQISEAAKRLFWTLQGPLESSIFVLEDVNNPLGPREPYCRQASAETSWHPISQEPLTQSRETSLSVRISPLDTWKLDWFESHEHADPDDPSCVYELVNGHMSLVQCCGEDKPTNLAPFAVKVSDKPYLSIHDFITAVHPVLMGLRQDLLAALGIPDGRPLPEEIRLMVDCSLGDWLRIKQEDEWTREMRFRHRHQQAHPPADPEPPVPSGPPRPPNSEPVPVMSFEEATALHALLGLGPIVPRGQGS
;
A
#
# COMPACT_ATOMS: atom_id res chain seq x y z
N MET A 1 -8.65 -5.15 -1.36
CA MET A 1 -9.43 -4.62 -0.22
C MET A 1 -9.41 -3.10 -0.30
N GLN A 2 -10.49 -2.40 0.05
CA GLN A 2 -10.54 -0.93 0.02
C GLN A 2 -10.74 -0.37 1.43
N ILE A 3 -9.82 0.51 1.86
CA ILE A 3 -9.88 1.19 3.16
C ILE A 3 -10.91 2.32 3.12
N SER A 4 -11.60 2.53 4.23
CA SER A 4 -12.62 3.57 4.36
C SER A 4 -12.00 4.97 4.32
N GLU A 5 -12.77 5.97 3.87
CA GLU A 5 -12.31 7.37 3.89
C GLU A 5 -11.98 7.85 5.30
N ALA A 6 -12.70 7.32 6.30
CA ALA A 6 -12.41 7.54 7.71
C ALA A 6 -10.99 7.06 8.08
N ALA A 7 -10.65 5.82 7.76
CA ALA A 7 -9.34 5.25 8.10
C ALA A 7 -8.18 5.97 7.36
N LYS A 8 -8.40 6.50 6.16
CA LYS A 8 -7.38 7.29 5.45
C LYS A 8 -7.02 8.60 6.15
N ARG A 9 -7.88 9.12 7.04
CA ARG A 9 -7.63 10.35 7.81
C ARG A 9 -6.72 10.14 9.02
N LEU A 10 -6.31 8.91 9.31
CA LEU A 10 -5.43 8.62 10.42
C LEU A 10 -4.03 9.16 10.13
N PHE A 11 -3.57 10.07 11.00
CA PHE A 11 -2.18 10.49 11.09
C PHE A 11 -1.56 9.71 12.26
N TRP A 12 -0.80 8.67 11.95
CA TRP A 12 -0.37 7.69 12.93
C TRP A 12 1.16 7.63 13.02
N THR A 13 1.69 8.07 14.16
CA THR A 13 3.11 7.97 14.50
C THR A 13 3.40 6.75 15.37
N LEU A 14 4.59 6.19 15.29
CA LEU A 14 5.07 5.14 16.20
C LEU A 14 5.93 5.73 17.32
N GLN A 15 5.47 6.79 17.98
CA GLN A 15 6.27 7.48 18.99
C GLN A 15 5.52 7.61 20.32
N GLY A 16 5.66 6.55 21.12
CA GLY A 16 5.04 6.44 22.44
C GLY A 16 3.73 5.63 22.39
N PRO A 17 2.90 5.74 23.44
CA PRO A 17 1.69 4.95 23.58
C PRO A 17 0.59 5.41 22.60
N LEU A 18 -0.41 4.56 22.39
CA LEU A 18 -1.48 4.75 21.41
C LEU A 18 -2.20 6.08 21.59
N GLU A 19 -2.43 6.47 22.85
CA GLU A 19 -3.19 7.65 23.26
C GLU A 19 -2.56 8.96 22.78
N SER A 20 -1.24 9.01 22.64
CA SER A 20 -0.51 10.20 22.18
C SER A 20 0.01 10.11 20.76
N SER A 21 -0.04 8.91 20.17
CA SER A 21 0.62 8.60 18.90
C SER A 21 -0.24 8.82 17.66
N ILE A 22 -1.54 9.11 17.83
CA ILE A 22 -2.50 9.11 16.73
C ILE A 22 -3.34 10.39 16.73
N PHE A 23 -3.46 10.95 15.54
CA PHE A 23 -4.25 12.14 15.26
C PHE A 23 -5.18 11.86 14.08
N VAL A 24 -6.22 12.67 13.95
CA VAL A 24 -7.20 12.61 12.87
C VAL A 24 -7.09 13.88 12.06
N LEU A 25 -6.77 13.75 10.79
CA LEU A 25 -6.75 14.86 9.84
C LEU A 25 -8.18 15.31 9.55
N GLU A 26 -8.40 16.62 9.43
CA GLU A 26 -9.70 17.14 8.97
C GLU A 26 -10.00 16.71 7.52
N ASP A 27 -9.02 16.90 6.63
CA ASP A 27 -9.06 16.48 5.23
C ASP A 27 -7.83 15.63 4.91
N VAL A 28 -8.05 14.43 4.37
CA VAL A 28 -6.99 13.51 3.93
C VAL A 28 -6.11 14.10 2.85
N ASN A 29 -6.67 14.96 2.00
CA ASN A 29 -5.94 15.63 0.93
C ASN A 29 -5.11 16.80 1.47
N ASN A 30 -5.41 17.30 2.67
CA ASN A 30 -4.66 18.36 3.34
C ASN A 30 -3.90 17.84 4.57
N PRO A 31 -2.77 17.13 4.39
CA PRO A 31 -1.99 16.52 5.47
C PRO A 31 -1.37 17.55 6.45
N LEU A 32 -1.30 18.83 6.06
CA LEU A 32 -0.76 19.92 6.88
C LEU A 32 -1.86 20.73 7.57
N GLY A 33 -3.12 20.36 7.33
CA GLY A 33 -4.26 21.01 7.93
C GLY A 33 -4.37 20.77 9.44
N PRO A 34 -5.42 21.30 10.05
CA PRO A 34 -5.76 21.01 11.44
C PRO A 34 -5.86 19.50 11.68
N ARG A 35 -5.40 19.09 12.86
CA ARG A 35 -5.46 17.71 13.33
C ARG A 35 -6.02 17.67 14.73
N GLU A 36 -6.91 16.72 14.96
CA GLU A 36 -7.49 16.47 16.26
C GLU A 36 -6.83 15.25 16.90
N PRO A 37 -6.67 15.22 18.23
CA PRO A 37 -6.18 14.03 18.91
C PRO A 37 -7.19 12.88 18.78
N TYR A 38 -6.70 11.69 18.45
CA TYR A 38 -7.53 10.49 18.38
C TYR A 38 -8.06 10.05 19.75
N CYS A 39 -7.28 10.33 20.80
CA CYS A 39 -7.63 10.07 22.18
C CYS A 39 -7.59 11.38 22.97
N ARG A 40 -8.64 11.67 23.74
CA ARG A 40 -8.68 12.79 24.68
C ARG A 40 -8.83 12.24 26.08
N GLN A 41 -7.82 12.52 26.91
CA GLN A 41 -7.87 12.24 28.34
C GLN A 41 -8.51 13.43 29.06
N ALA A 42 -9.70 13.23 29.62
CA ALA A 42 -10.26 14.11 30.64
C ALA A 42 -10.00 13.48 32.02
N SER A 43 -9.92 14.29 33.07
CA SER A 43 -9.36 14.00 34.40
C SER A 43 -9.76 12.70 35.12
N ALA A 44 -10.72 11.92 34.60
CA ALA A 44 -11.07 10.57 35.07
C ALA A 44 -11.56 9.62 33.95
N GLU A 45 -11.58 10.03 32.68
CA GLU A 45 -12.20 9.26 31.59
C GLU A 45 -11.47 9.46 30.25
N THR A 46 -11.17 8.35 29.60
CA THR A 46 -10.57 8.32 28.26
C THR A 46 -11.67 8.32 27.22
N SER A 47 -11.68 9.34 26.37
CA SER A 47 -12.64 9.43 25.26
C SER A 47 -11.92 9.29 23.92
N TRP A 48 -12.45 8.44 23.04
CA TRP A 48 -11.92 8.21 21.70
C TRP A 48 -12.66 9.07 20.68
N HIS A 49 -11.95 9.50 19.64
CA HIS A 49 -12.53 10.25 18.54
C HIS A 49 -13.63 9.41 17.84
N PRO A 50 -14.76 9.98 17.38
CA PRO A 50 -15.88 9.22 16.78
C PRO A 50 -15.47 8.26 15.65
N ILE A 51 -14.45 8.63 14.89
CA ILE A 51 -13.84 7.80 13.84
C ILE A 51 -13.38 6.43 14.34
N SER A 52 -13.13 6.27 15.63
CA SER A 52 -12.72 4.99 16.23
C SER A 52 -13.77 3.90 16.01
N GLN A 53 -15.04 4.28 15.92
CA GLN A 53 -16.16 3.35 15.74
C GLN A 53 -16.48 3.06 14.27
N GLU A 54 -15.92 3.84 13.34
CA GLU A 54 -16.14 3.66 11.91
C GLU A 54 -15.50 2.34 11.40
N PRO A 55 -16.05 1.75 10.33
CA PRO A 55 -15.44 0.60 9.67
C PRO A 55 -14.03 0.95 9.15
N LEU A 56 -13.08 0.02 9.34
CA LEU A 56 -11.74 0.12 8.75
C LEU A 56 -11.79 0.02 7.22
N THR A 57 -12.62 -0.91 6.73
CA THR A 57 -12.74 -1.27 5.32
C THR A 57 -14.12 -0.94 4.81
N GLN A 58 -14.24 -0.71 3.49
CA GLN A 58 -15.55 -0.55 2.84
C GLN A 58 -16.31 -1.89 2.74
N SER A 59 -15.57 -3.00 2.61
CA SER A 59 -16.14 -4.34 2.69
C SER A 59 -16.36 -4.76 4.14
N ARG A 60 -17.33 -5.65 4.36
CA ARG A 60 -17.66 -6.22 5.66
C ARG A 60 -16.69 -7.35 6.02
N GLU A 61 -15.44 -6.98 6.26
CA GLU A 61 -14.40 -7.90 6.74
C GLU A 61 -14.53 -8.07 8.26
N THR A 62 -14.40 -9.32 8.73
CA THR A 62 -14.33 -9.64 10.16
C THR A 62 -12.91 -10.03 10.61
N SER A 63 -11.99 -10.18 9.66
CA SER A 63 -10.59 -10.47 9.92
C SER A 63 -9.71 -9.85 8.83
N LEU A 64 -8.51 -9.41 9.20
CA LEU A 64 -7.53 -8.84 8.28
C LEU A 64 -6.15 -9.43 8.55
N SER A 65 -5.50 -9.96 7.52
CA SER A 65 -4.10 -10.41 7.62
C SER A 65 -3.18 -9.25 7.30
N VAL A 66 -2.46 -8.74 8.30
CA VAL A 66 -1.62 -7.55 8.17
C VAL A 66 -0.20 -7.93 7.80
N ARG A 67 0.35 -7.20 6.84
CA ARG A 67 1.75 -7.27 6.37
C ARG A 67 2.45 -5.94 6.60
N ILE A 68 3.73 -5.97 6.95
CA ILE A 68 4.52 -4.76 7.23
C ILE A 68 5.57 -4.63 6.13
N SER A 69 5.37 -3.66 5.24
CA SER A 69 6.13 -3.56 3.99
C SER A 69 7.64 -3.52 4.17
N PRO A 70 8.23 -2.70 5.07
CA PRO A 70 9.68 -2.69 5.22
C PRO A 70 10.24 -4.04 5.71
N LEU A 71 9.49 -4.78 6.53
CA LEU A 71 9.93 -6.07 7.07
C LEU A 71 9.74 -7.21 6.07
N ASP A 72 8.80 -7.09 5.14
CA ASP A 72 8.60 -8.05 4.04
C ASP A 72 9.77 -8.04 3.04
N THR A 73 10.33 -6.85 2.76
CA THR A 73 11.45 -6.69 1.81
C THR A 73 12.81 -6.70 2.48
N TRP A 74 12.88 -6.48 3.80
CA TRP A 74 14.11 -6.34 4.56
C TRP A 74 15.18 -7.37 4.22
N LYS A 75 14.80 -8.65 4.18
CA LYS A 75 15.74 -9.73 3.88
C LYS A 75 16.32 -9.64 2.46
N LEU A 76 15.51 -9.26 1.48
CA LEU A 76 15.96 -9.06 0.10
C LEU A 76 16.90 -7.85 0.03
N ASP A 77 16.48 -6.73 0.62
CA ASP A 77 17.25 -5.47 0.64
C ASP A 77 18.60 -5.68 1.35
N TRP A 78 18.63 -6.51 2.40
CA TRP A 78 19.85 -6.91 3.10
C TRP A 78 20.77 -7.73 2.20
N PHE A 79 20.25 -8.69 1.43
CA PHE A 79 21.07 -9.45 0.48
C PHE A 79 21.65 -8.56 -0.63
N GLU A 80 20.85 -7.66 -1.20
CA GLU A 80 21.30 -6.72 -2.23
C GLU A 80 22.43 -5.81 -1.69
N SER A 81 22.32 -5.36 -0.44
CA SER A 81 23.35 -4.54 0.21
C SER A 81 24.62 -5.32 0.55
N HIS A 82 24.52 -6.65 0.65
CA HIS A 82 25.61 -7.57 0.96
C HIS A 82 26.00 -8.45 -0.24
N GLU A 83 25.81 -7.98 -1.47
CA GLU A 83 26.34 -8.65 -2.68
C GLU A 83 27.86 -8.83 -2.66
N HIS A 84 28.56 -8.07 -1.81
CA HIS A 84 29.99 -8.18 -1.59
C HIS A 84 30.40 -9.34 -0.66
N ALA A 85 29.45 -10.05 -0.06
CA ALA A 85 29.75 -11.11 0.90
C ALA A 85 30.57 -12.25 0.27
N ASP A 86 31.65 -12.63 0.95
CA ASP A 86 32.61 -13.64 0.49
C ASP A 86 32.83 -14.70 1.59
N PRO A 87 32.79 -16.01 1.28
CA PRO A 87 33.10 -17.08 2.23
C PRO A 87 34.47 -16.99 2.90
N ASP A 88 35.46 -16.35 2.25
CA ASP A 88 36.81 -16.16 2.80
C ASP A 88 36.94 -14.88 3.65
N ASP A 89 35.91 -14.01 3.66
CA ASP A 89 35.88 -12.82 4.50
C ASP A 89 35.44 -13.18 5.94
N PRO A 90 36.26 -12.92 6.97
CA PRO A 90 35.92 -13.25 8.36
C PRO A 90 34.72 -12.48 8.92
N SER A 91 34.28 -11.41 8.25
CA SER A 91 33.05 -10.68 8.60
C SER A 91 31.77 -11.33 8.05
N CYS A 92 31.90 -12.35 7.20
CA CYS A 92 30.80 -13.11 6.61
C CYS A 92 30.69 -14.49 7.27
N VAL A 93 29.50 -14.83 7.74
CA VAL A 93 29.22 -16.16 8.31
C VAL A 93 28.22 -16.89 7.41
N TYR A 94 28.58 -18.10 6.99
CA TYR A 94 27.74 -18.97 6.19
C TYR A 94 27.38 -20.24 6.98
N GLU A 95 26.13 -20.67 6.86
CA GLU A 95 25.63 -21.92 7.42
C GLU A 95 25.08 -22.85 6.34
N LEU A 96 25.21 -24.16 6.56
CA LEU A 96 24.60 -25.18 5.70
C LEU A 96 23.11 -25.32 6.02
N VAL A 97 22.27 -24.73 5.17
CA VAL A 97 20.81 -24.82 5.26
C VAL A 97 20.30 -25.65 4.09
N ASN A 98 19.65 -26.78 4.37
CA ASN A 98 19.14 -27.71 3.35
C ASN A 98 20.21 -28.16 2.32
N GLY A 99 21.47 -28.29 2.75
CA GLY A 99 22.58 -28.70 1.89
C GLY A 99 23.20 -27.57 1.05
N HIS A 100 22.75 -26.32 1.22
CA HIS A 100 23.30 -25.15 0.54
C HIS A 100 23.93 -24.20 1.57
N MET A 101 25.10 -23.61 1.24
CA MET A 101 25.65 -22.53 2.06
C MET A 101 24.76 -21.29 1.93
N SER A 102 24.26 -20.81 3.06
CA SER A 102 23.45 -19.60 3.16
C SER A 102 24.18 -18.61 4.05
N LEU A 103 24.37 -17.39 3.54
CA LEU A 103 24.87 -16.28 4.36
C LEU A 103 23.88 -16.02 5.50
N VAL A 104 24.36 -15.97 6.73
CA VAL A 104 23.57 -15.73 7.95
C VAL A 104 24.01 -14.48 8.70
N GLN A 105 25.21 -13.96 8.43
CA GLN A 105 25.73 -12.72 9.00
C GLN A 105 26.73 -12.10 8.03
N CYS A 106 26.77 -10.77 7.94
CA CYS A 106 27.74 -10.03 7.14
C CYS A 106 27.94 -8.63 7.74
N CYS A 107 29.14 -8.06 7.67
CA CYS A 107 29.45 -6.72 8.21
C CYS A 107 29.10 -6.53 9.70
N GLY A 108 29.00 -7.63 10.47
CA GLY A 108 28.56 -7.60 11.87
C GLY A 108 27.03 -7.52 12.05
N GLU A 109 26.25 -7.58 10.96
CA GLU A 109 24.80 -7.63 10.97
C GLU A 109 24.27 -9.05 10.72
N ASP A 110 23.31 -9.48 11.52
CA ASP A 110 22.62 -10.75 11.32
C ASP A 110 21.64 -10.65 10.17
N LYS A 111 21.50 -11.75 9.41
CA LYS A 111 20.51 -11.85 8.34
C LYS A 111 19.11 -11.67 8.92
N PRO A 112 18.31 -10.74 8.37
CA PRO A 112 16.94 -10.53 8.81
C PRO A 112 16.05 -11.75 8.65
N THR A 113 15.12 -11.91 9.60
CA THR A 113 14.05 -12.90 9.51
C THR A 113 12.79 -12.23 8.96
N ASN A 114 12.17 -12.86 7.96
CA ASN A 114 10.88 -12.38 7.45
C ASN A 114 9.83 -12.51 8.54
N LEU A 115 9.14 -11.42 8.83
CA LEU A 115 8.00 -11.45 9.74
C LEU A 115 6.81 -12.13 9.06
N ALA A 116 6.22 -13.12 9.72
CA ALA A 116 4.99 -13.73 9.24
C ALA A 116 3.83 -12.71 9.35
N PRO A 117 2.90 -12.68 8.37
CA PRO A 117 1.69 -11.88 8.50
C PRO A 117 0.90 -12.26 9.75
N PHE A 118 0.29 -11.28 10.42
CA PHE A 118 -0.51 -11.52 11.62
C PHE A 118 -1.96 -11.10 11.42
N ALA A 119 -2.88 -11.86 12.02
CA ALA A 119 -4.30 -11.63 11.85
C ALA A 119 -4.87 -10.69 12.92
N VAL A 120 -5.58 -9.66 12.46
CA VAL A 120 -6.45 -8.80 13.28
C VAL A 120 -7.88 -9.32 13.14
N LYS A 121 -8.59 -9.51 14.25
CA LYS A 121 -9.97 -10.02 14.26
C LYS A 121 -10.91 -9.03 14.93
N VAL A 122 -12.17 -9.03 14.49
CA VAL A 122 -13.24 -8.31 15.20
C VAL A 122 -13.43 -8.88 16.61
N SER A 123 -13.74 -8.00 17.56
CA SER A 123 -14.21 -8.43 18.88
C SER A 123 -15.67 -8.88 18.79
N ASP A 124 -16.60 -7.93 18.60
CA ASP A 124 -18.04 -8.19 18.74
C ASP A 124 -18.91 -7.55 17.64
N LYS A 125 -18.27 -6.88 16.68
CA LYS A 125 -18.95 -6.10 15.63
C LYS A 125 -19.06 -6.89 14.32
N PRO A 126 -20.07 -6.59 13.49
CA PRO A 126 -20.21 -7.19 12.17
C PRO A 126 -19.14 -6.73 11.16
N TYR A 127 -18.28 -5.80 11.53
CA TYR A 127 -17.18 -5.24 10.75
C TYR A 127 -15.99 -4.95 11.66
N LEU A 128 -14.78 -4.93 11.09
CA LEU A 128 -13.58 -4.47 11.78
C LEU A 128 -13.59 -2.95 11.94
N SER A 129 -13.64 -2.45 13.17
CA SER A 129 -13.58 -1.01 13.41
C SER A 129 -12.14 -0.49 13.39
N ILE A 130 -11.99 0.81 13.14
CA ILE A 130 -10.69 1.48 13.19
C ILE A 130 -10.01 1.27 14.56
N HIS A 131 -10.77 1.33 15.65
CA HIS A 131 -10.21 1.11 16.99
C HIS A 131 -9.71 -0.32 17.20
N ASP A 132 -10.48 -1.34 16.81
CA ASP A 132 -10.06 -2.74 16.92
C ASP A 132 -8.74 -2.98 16.17
N PHE A 133 -8.62 -2.37 14.98
CA PHE A 133 -7.41 -2.46 14.17
C PHE A 133 -6.21 -1.79 14.83
N ILE A 134 -6.35 -0.52 15.22
CA ILE A 134 -5.25 0.24 15.81
C ILE A 134 -4.78 -0.40 17.12
N THR A 135 -5.69 -0.79 17.99
CA THR A 135 -5.35 -1.40 19.30
C THR A 135 -4.65 -2.74 19.15
N ALA A 136 -4.98 -3.52 18.12
CA ALA A 136 -4.28 -4.77 17.82
C ALA A 136 -2.91 -4.54 17.17
N VAL A 137 -2.80 -3.58 16.25
CA VAL A 137 -1.61 -3.37 15.42
C VAL A 137 -0.55 -2.51 16.11
N HIS A 138 -0.96 -1.48 16.87
CA HIS A 138 -0.01 -0.54 17.46
C HIS A 138 1.02 -1.18 18.38
N PRO A 139 0.64 -2.05 19.34
CA PRO A 139 1.62 -2.71 20.21
C PRO A 139 2.60 -3.59 19.44
N VAL A 140 2.12 -4.25 18.36
CA VAL A 140 2.97 -5.08 17.49
C VAL A 140 4.01 -4.21 16.78
N LEU A 141 3.59 -3.09 16.17
CA LEU A 141 4.51 -2.16 15.52
C LEU A 141 5.51 -1.54 16.50
N MET A 142 5.08 -1.24 17.73
CA MET A 142 5.98 -0.74 18.77
C MET A 142 7.00 -1.79 19.22
N GLY A 143 6.60 -3.06 19.31
CA GLY A 143 7.51 -4.18 19.58
C GLY A 143 8.54 -4.41 18.47
N LEU A 144 8.19 -4.05 17.23
CA LEU A 144 9.05 -4.17 16.03
C LEU A 144 9.81 -2.88 15.70
N ARG A 145 9.80 -1.88 16.59
CA ARG A 145 10.31 -0.54 16.27
C ARG A 145 11.80 -0.56 15.87
N GLN A 146 12.63 -1.34 16.55
CA GLN A 146 14.05 -1.43 16.24
C GLN A 146 14.30 -2.11 14.89
N ASP A 147 13.58 -3.19 14.60
CA ASP A 147 13.63 -3.88 13.30
C ASP A 147 13.19 -2.95 12.16
N LEU A 148 12.15 -2.13 12.39
CA LEU A 148 11.70 -1.12 11.43
C LEU A 148 12.76 -0.05 11.16
N LEU A 149 13.47 0.42 12.19
CA LEU A 149 14.56 1.39 12.03
C LEU A 149 15.75 0.78 11.29
N ALA A 150 16.07 -0.48 11.54
CA ALA A 150 17.10 -1.21 10.83
C ALA A 150 16.74 -1.42 9.35
N ALA A 151 15.54 -1.93 9.07
CA ALA A 151 15.05 -2.17 7.71
C ALA A 151 15.02 -0.89 6.86
N LEU A 152 14.51 0.20 7.42
CA LEU A 152 14.43 1.50 6.72
C LEU A 152 15.80 2.18 6.56
N GLY A 153 16.82 1.76 7.30
CA GLY A 153 18.16 2.32 7.27
C GLY A 153 19.09 1.69 6.24
N ILE A 154 18.69 0.56 5.63
CA ILE A 154 19.51 -0.16 4.64
C ILE A 154 20.03 0.73 3.50
N PRO A 155 19.21 1.60 2.86
CA PRO A 155 19.70 2.45 1.78
C PRO A 155 20.87 3.37 2.19
N ASP A 156 20.94 3.73 3.47
CA ASP A 156 22.00 4.56 4.06
C ASP A 156 23.14 3.73 4.68
N GLY A 157 23.06 2.40 4.61
CA GLY A 157 24.04 1.45 5.14
C GLY A 157 24.13 1.41 6.66
N ARG A 158 23.12 1.92 7.37
CA ARG A 158 23.05 1.87 8.84
C ARG A 158 21.61 2.03 9.33
N PRO A 159 21.24 1.46 10.48
CA PRO A 159 19.94 1.69 11.10
C PRO A 159 19.63 3.17 11.30
N LEU A 160 18.36 3.53 11.14
CA LEU A 160 17.90 4.88 11.44
C LEU A 160 18.01 5.18 12.95
N PRO A 161 18.31 6.42 13.37
CA PRO A 161 18.33 6.81 14.78
C PRO A 161 16.99 6.58 15.48
N GLU A 162 17.02 6.28 16.78
CA GLU A 162 15.81 5.97 17.57
C GLU A 162 14.84 7.16 17.67
N GLU A 163 15.35 8.39 17.55
CA GLU A 163 14.56 9.61 17.61
C GLU A 163 13.70 9.82 16.37
N ILE A 164 14.01 9.12 15.27
CA ILE A 164 13.29 9.25 14.01
C ILE A 164 11.82 8.88 14.23
N ARG A 165 10.96 9.80 13.80
CA ARG A 165 9.51 9.59 13.78
C ARG A 165 9.13 8.74 12.59
N LEU A 166 8.55 7.59 12.90
CA LEU A 166 8.00 6.67 11.91
C LEU A 166 6.50 6.89 11.81
N MET A 167 6.03 7.00 10.58
CA MET A 167 4.63 7.15 10.20
C MET A 167 4.09 5.83 9.65
N VAL A 168 2.90 5.44 10.11
CA VAL A 168 2.14 4.31 9.58
C VAL A 168 1.19 4.82 8.49
N ASP A 169 1.33 4.30 7.29
CA ASP A 169 0.43 4.56 6.16
C ASP A 169 -0.36 3.28 5.86
N CYS A 170 -1.65 3.31 6.19
CA CYS A 170 -2.60 2.22 5.97
C CYS A 170 -3.38 2.35 4.64
N SER A 171 -3.01 3.28 3.75
CA SER A 171 -3.75 3.53 2.50
C SER A 171 -3.81 2.33 1.56
N LEU A 172 -2.88 1.39 1.67
CA LEU A 172 -2.86 0.14 0.91
C LEU A 172 -3.63 -1.02 1.55
N GLY A 173 -4.32 -0.79 2.67
CA GLY A 173 -5.13 -1.83 3.28
C GLY A 173 -4.34 -2.77 4.19
N ASP A 174 -4.23 -4.02 3.77
CA ASP A 174 -3.57 -5.09 4.52
C ASP A 174 -2.06 -4.93 4.54
N TRP A 175 -1.52 -4.14 3.61
CA TRP A 175 -0.11 -3.88 3.52
C TRP A 175 0.27 -2.52 4.11
N LEU A 176 0.76 -2.53 5.34
CA LEU A 176 1.17 -1.33 6.06
C LEU A 176 2.52 -0.84 5.55
N ARG A 177 2.54 0.39 5.05
CA ARG A 177 3.79 1.10 4.77
C ARG A 177 4.23 1.84 6.02
N ILE A 178 5.51 1.75 6.34
CA ILE A 178 6.13 2.56 7.38
C ILE A 178 7.15 3.46 6.70
N LYS A 179 7.13 4.74 7.04
CA LYS A 179 8.00 5.77 6.45
C LYS A 179 8.54 6.70 7.51
N GLN A 180 9.60 7.44 7.20
CA GLN A 180 9.96 8.60 8.02
C GLN A 180 8.87 9.69 7.89
N GLU A 181 8.57 10.42 8.97
CA GLU A 181 7.56 11.48 8.96
C GLU A 181 7.85 12.54 7.90
N ASP A 182 9.12 12.91 7.71
CA ASP A 182 9.52 13.90 6.71
C ASP A 182 9.29 13.41 5.27
N GLU A 183 9.57 12.13 5.00
CA GLU A 183 9.29 11.52 3.69
C GLU A 183 7.79 11.47 3.41
N TRP A 184 7.01 10.98 4.39
CA TRP A 184 5.55 10.93 4.30
C TRP A 184 4.98 12.33 4.07
N THR A 185 5.45 13.33 4.83
CA THR A 185 5.00 14.72 4.70
C THR A 185 5.34 15.30 3.32
N ARG A 186 6.54 15.02 2.81
CA ARG A 186 6.97 15.45 1.46
C ARG A 186 6.11 14.82 0.37
N GLU A 187 5.83 13.52 0.48
CA GLU A 187 4.99 12.80 -0.46
C GLU A 187 3.56 13.34 -0.44
N MET A 188 2.97 13.52 0.74
CA MET A 188 1.62 14.04 0.86
C MET A 188 1.51 15.49 0.35
N ARG A 189 2.55 16.33 0.55
CA ARG A 189 2.65 17.67 -0.09
C ARG A 189 2.67 17.59 -1.61
N PHE A 190 3.34 16.59 -2.18
CA PHE A 190 3.38 16.38 -3.61
C PHE A 190 2.00 15.99 -4.15
N ARG A 191 1.33 15.02 -3.51
CA ARG A 191 -0.03 14.59 -3.88
C ARG A 191 -1.04 15.74 -3.80
N HIS A 192 -1.04 16.50 -2.71
CA HIS A 192 -1.93 17.65 -2.54
C HIS A 192 -1.75 18.71 -3.63
N ARG A 193 -0.49 19.10 -3.91
CA ARG A 193 -0.20 20.06 -4.99
C ARG A 193 -0.62 19.54 -6.36
N HIS A 194 -0.41 18.24 -6.63
CA HIS A 194 -0.82 17.62 -7.87
C HIS A 194 -2.34 17.63 -8.05
N GLN A 195 -3.10 17.33 -7.00
CA GLN A 195 -4.56 17.39 -7.02
C GLN A 195 -5.08 18.83 -7.18
N GLN A 196 -4.44 19.82 -6.56
CA GLN A 196 -4.81 21.22 -6.76
C GLN A 196 -4.52 21.70 -8.19
N ALA A 197 -3.42 21.24 -8.80
CA ALA A 197 -3.07 21.57 -10.18
C ALA A 197 -3.95 20.84 -11.21
N HIS A 198 -4.46 19.66 -10.86
CA HIS A 198 -5.31 18.81 -11.70
C HIS A 198 -6.53 18.34 -10.90
N PRO A 199 -7.54 19.22 -10.70
CA PRO A 199 -8.76 18.81 -10.03
C PRO A 199 -9.42 17.67 -10.80
N PRO A 200 -10.06 16.70 -10.13
CA PRO A 200 -10.83 15.68 -10.82
C PRO A 200 -11.86 16.38 -11.70
N ALA A 201 -11.94 15.97 -12.97
CA ALA A 201 -12.95 16.49 -13.88
C ALA A 201 -14.33 16.28 -13.25
N ASP A 202 -15.21 17.28 -13.38
CA ASP A 202 -16.61 17.12 -12.99
C ASP A 202 -17.13 15.80 -13.59
N PRO A 203 -17.92 15.01 -12.83
CA PRO A 203 -18.54 13.81 -13.38
C PRO A 203 -19.29 14.25 -14.65
N GLU A 204 -18.90 13.69 -15.80
CA GLU A 204 -19.53 14.02 -17.07
C GLU A 204 -21.05 13.94 -16.87
N PRO A 205 -21.81 14.98 -17.29
CA PRO A 205 -23.26 14.91 -17.19
C PRO A 205 -23.72 13.63 -17.87
N PRO A 206 -24.69 12.90 -17.28
CA PRO A 206 -25.16 11.65 -17.85
C PRO A 206 -25.49 11.90 -19.32
N VAL A 207 -24.82 11.16 -20.21
CA VAL A 207 -25.03 11.27 -21.66
C VAL A 207 -26.54 11.20 -21.87
N PRO A 208 -27.17 12.26 -22.40
CA PRO A 208 -28.62 12.24 -22.61
C PRO A 208 -28.90 11.02 -23.46
N SER A 209 -29.76 10.14 -22.96
CA SER A 209 -30.15 8.94 -23.68
C SER A 209 -30.61 9.38 -25.06
N GLY A 210 -29.78 9.13 -26.07
CA GLY A 210 -30.09 9.47 -27.44
C GLY A 210 -31.43 8.84 -27.81
N PRO A 211 -32.16 9.42 -28.78
CA PRO A 211 -33.45 8.88 -29.18
C PRO A 211 -33.29 7.38 -29.49
N PRO A 212 -34.29 6.56 -29.12
CA PRO A 212 -34.23 5.12 -29.34
C PRO A 212 -33.86 4.86 -30.80
N ARG A 213 -32.85 3.99 -30.99
CA ARG A 213 -32.39 3.59 -32.32
C ARG A 213 -33.61 3.16 -33.14
N PRO A 214 -33.82 3.73 -34.35
CA PRO A 214 -34.99 3.38 -35.14
C PRO A 214 -34.97 1.87 -35.41
N PRO A 215 -36.11 1.17 -35.25
CA PRO A 215 -36.23 -0.25 -35.55
C PRO A 215 -36.23 -0.41 -37.07
N ASN A 216 -35.04 -0.36 -37.67
CA ASN A 216 -34.65 -0.78 -39.02
C ASN A 216 -33.37 -0.02 -39.40
N SER A 217 -32.26 -0.35 -38.75
CA SER A 217 -30.97 -0.22 -39.43
C SER A 217 -30.86 -1.47 -40.29
N GLU A 218 -31.01 -1.32 -41.60
CA GLU A 218 -30.73 -2.39 -42.56
C GLU A 218 -29.32 -2.95 -42.28
N PRO A 219 -29.11 -4.28 -42.42
CA PRO A 219 -27.80 -4.85 -42.23
C PRO A 219 -26.82 -4.17 -43.19
N VAL A 220 -25.76 -3.57 -42.63
CA VAL A 220 -24.64 -3.07 -43.41
C VAL A 220 -24.16 -4.24 -44.27
N PRO A 221 -24.02 -4.08 -45.60
CA PRO A 221 -23.56 -5.17 -46.46
C PRO A 221 -22.21 -5.64 -45.96
N VAL A 222 -22.13 -6.91 -45.57
CA VAL A 222 -20.85 -7.54 -45.23
C VAL A 222 -20.10 -7.65 -46.55
N MET A 223 -19.09 -6.80 -46.74
CA MET A 223 -18.17 -6.89 -47.89
C MET A 223 -17.61 -8.30 -47.93
N SER A 224 -17.71 -8.94 -49.10
CA SER A 224 -17.18 -10.28 -49.29
C SER A 224 -15.64 -10.27 -49.17
N PHE A 225 -15.07 -11.42 -48.81
CA PHE A 225 -13.61 -11.57 -48.72
C PHE A 225 -12.91 -11.24 -50.07
N GLU A 226 -13.58 -11.49 -51.18
CA GLU A 226 -13.09 -11.17 -52.53
C GLU A 226 -13.02 -9.65 -52.76
N GLU A 227 -14.04 -8.90 -52.33
CA GLU A 227 -14.04 -7.43 -52.41
C GLU A 227 -12.98 -6.79 -51.49
N ALA A 228 -12.79 -7.36 -50.28
CA ALA A 228 -11.75 -6.89 -49.36
C ALA A 228 -10.32 -7.13 -49.93
N THR A 229 -10.13 -8.24 -50.64
CA THR A 229 -8.85 -8.57 -51.29
C THR A 229 -8.57 -7.64 -52.48
N ALA A 230 -9.58 -7.31 -53.28
CA ALA A 230 -9.45 -6.37 -54.40
C ALA A 230 -9.09 -4.95 -53.93
N LEU A 231 -9.65 -4.50 -52.79
CA LEU A 231 -9.30 -3.20 -52.21
C LEU A 231 -7.86 -3.15 -51.69
N HIS A 232 -7.37 -4.23 -51.08
CA HIS A 232 -5.98 -4.33 -50.62
C HIS A 232 -4.96 -4.27 -51.77
N ALA A 233 -5.26 -4.95 -52.89
CA ALA A 233 -4.40 -4.93 -54.08
C ALA A 233 -4.32 -3.53 -54.72
N LEU A 234 -5.43 -2.77 -54.75
CA LEU A 234 -5.45 -1.39 -55.26
C LEU A 234 -4.69 -0.41 -54.34
N LEU A 235 -4.65 -0.68 -53.04
CA LEU A 235 -3.96 0.15 -52.05
C LEU A 235 -2.49 -0.27 -51.80
N GLY A 236 -1.99 -1.28 -52.52
CA GLY A 236 -0.62 -1.79 -52.35
C GLY A 236 -0.38 -2.44 -50.98
N LEU A 237 -1.43 -2.79 -50.26
CA LEU A 237 -1.35 -3.47 -48.97
C LEU A 237 -1.26 -4.97 -49.23
N GLY A 238 -0.25 -5.62 -48.65
CA GLY A 238 0.02 -7.05 -48.85
C GLY A 238 -1.18 -7.97 -48.56
N PRO A 239 -1.11 -9.24 -49.00
CA PRO A 239 -2.25 -10.15 -49.00
C PRO A 239 -2.83 -10.37 -47.60
N ILE A 240 -4.16 -10.32 -47.49
CA ILE A 240 -4.90 -10.61 -46.26
C ILE A 240 -4.88 -12.13 -46.06
N VAL A 241 -4.13 -12.60 -45.05
CA VAL A 241 -4.12 -14.02 -44.65
C VAL A 241 -5.26 -14.24 -43.64
N PRO A 242 -6.23 -15.13 -43.92
CA PRO A 242 -7.29 -15.45 -42.96
C PRO A 242 -6.70 -16.17 -41.74
N ARG A 243 -6.92 -15.59 -40.55
CA ARG A 243 -6.51 -16.16 -39.27
C ARG A 243 -7.53 -17.21 -38.83
N GLY A 244 -7.16 -18.49 -38.89
CA GLY A 244 -7.84 -19.54 -38.12
C GLY A 244 -8.01 -20.88 -38.82
N GLN A 245 -7.10 -21.80 -38.53
CA GLN A 245 -7.37 -23.23 -38.28
C GLN A 245 -6.09 -23.85 -37.72
N GLY A 246 -5.89 -23.72 -36.41
CA GLY A 246 -4.93 -24.54 -35.68
C GLY A 246 -5.58 -25.88 -35.36
N SER A 247 -4.97 -26.96 -35.85
CA SER A 247 -5.22 -28.33 -35.40
C SER A 247 -4.51 -28.61 -34.08
#